data_AF-A0A1H4XJI4-F1
#
_entry.id   AF-A0A1H4XJI4-F1
#
_cell.length_a   1.000
_cell.length_b   1.000
_cell.length_c   1.000
_cell.angle_alpha   90.00
_cell.angle_beta   90.00
_cell.angle_gamma   90.00
#
_symmetry.space_group_name_H-M   'P 1'
#
loop_
_entity.id
_entity.type
_entity.pdbx_description
1 polymer ?
#
loop_
_entity_poly.entity_id
_entity_poly.type
_entity_poly.pdbx_seq_one_letter_code
_entity_poly.pdbx_strand_id
1 'polypeptide(L)'
;MSDPTVRTDYVCLTLVDPRGWFLMQERDEHAPVWPDTWCFPGGGIEAGETARQGALRELAEETGIVVEDVDDLGEHEVESPHGRFRYHVFVAPTELGDDDVDCQEGRQIVFVDPATVGGLAIVDSTAIALDAVRAWAVDHTPAPPPDARGFAGVVLVDRRGWILLQERDSNPRIDPDCWGLSGGHLEPGEEPLEGALRELEEETGVRLDAADVHEVGVFATDHRASYGTWDRMWVYTAAVDLADADIDCREGRQIVFVDPATVGGLRLTKGGEGIVPAFLRSDLYASMAP
;
A
#
# COMPACT_ATOMS: atom_id res chain seq x y z
N MET A 1 7.48 40.89 19.71
CA MET A 1 6.27 41.19 18.90
C MET A 1 6.63 40.82 17.48
N SER A 2 6.23 39.64 17.03
CA SER A 2 6.41 39.20 15.65
C SER A 2 5.52 40.05 14.73
N ASP A 3 6.07 40.44 13.59
CA ASP A 3 5.38 41.18 12.54
C ASP A 3 4.23 40.32 11.97
N PRO A 4 2.97 40.83 11.92
CA PRO A 4 1.83 40.09 11.37
C PRO A 4 1.90 39.82 9.86
N THR A 5 3.00 40.17 9.18
CA THR A 5 3.20 39.98 7.73
C THR A 5 4.23 38.93 7.32
N VAL A 6 4.91 38.25 8.25
CA VAL A 6 5.76 37.11 7.88
C VAL A 6 4.88 35.90 7.61
N ARG A 7 4.41 35.80 6.36
CA ARG A 7 3.78 34.61 5.80
C ARG A 7 4.87 33.53 5.75
N THR A 8 4.85 32.60 6.70
CA THR A 8 5.75 31.44 6.67
C THR A 8 5.31 30.55 5.50
N ASP A 9 6.25 30.16 4.66
CA ASP A 9 6.02 29.20 3.58
C ASP A 9 6.55 27.83 4.05
N TYR A 10 5.74 26.81 3.87
CA TYR A 10 6.04 25.41 4.17
C TYR A 10 6.00 24.59 2.88
N VAL A 11 6.65 23.45 2.89
CA VAL A 11 6.74 22.54 1.74
C VAL A 11 6.40 21.12 2.16
N CYS A 12 5.97 20.30 1.21
CA CYS A 12 6.07 18.86 1.34
C CYS A 12 6.55 18.21 0.05
N LEU A 13 7.13 17.03 0.21
CA LEU A 13 7.46 16.13 -0.89
C LEU A 13 7.06 14.72 -0.48
N THR A 14 6.00 14.20 -1.10
CA THR A 14 5.57 12.80 -0.93
C THR A 14 6.02 11.96 -2.12
N LEU A 15 6.26 10.67 -1.89
CA LEU A 15 6.61 9.71 -2.93
C LEU A 15 5.45 8.74 -3.16
N VAL A 16 5.27 8.30 -4.40
CA VAL A 16 4.30 7.26 -4.76
C VAL A 16 5.04 6.01 -5.24
N ASP A 17 4.87 4.91 -4.51
CA ASP A 17 5.50 3.62 -4.84
C ASP A 17 4.70 2.85 -5.91
N PRO A 18 5.17 1.66 -6.37
CA PRO A 18 4.46 0.87 -7.37
C PRO A 18 3.10 0.31 -6.92
N ARG A 19 2.79 0.31 -5.62
CA ARG A 19 1.46 -0.03 -5.10
C ARG A 19 0.48 1.14 -5.26
N GLY A 20 0.98 2.32 -5.63
CA GLY A 20 0.23 3.57 -5.61
C GLY A 20 0.09 4.15 -4.19
N TRP A 21 0.91 3.70 -3.25
CA TRP A 21 0.86 4.13 -1.85
C TRP A 21 1.70 5.39 -1.65
N PHE A 22 1.30 6.23 -0.70
CA PHE A 22 1.92 7.54 -0.49
C PHE A 22 2.86 7.50 0.70
N LEU A 23 4.08 8.01 0.56
CA LEU A 23 4.99 8.20 1.68
C LEU A 23 4.40 9.24 2.63
N MET A 24 4.10 8.82 3.86
CA MET A 24 3.52 9.64 4.92
C MET A 24 4.24 9.43 6.23
N GLN A 25 4.30 10.50 7.03
CA GLN A 25 4.87 10.50 8.36
C GLN A 25 3.75 10.46 9.41
N GLU A 26 3.91 9.62 10.43
CA GLU A 26 3.19 9.74 11.69
C GLU A 26 4.04 10.54 12.68
N ARG A 27 3.53 11.70 13.10
CA ARG A 27 4.21 12.59 14.04
C ARG A 27 4.21 11.98 15.44
N ASP A 28 5.32 12.12 16.16
CA ASP A 28 5.42 11.65 17.54
C ASP A 28 4.68 12.57 18.54
N GLU A 29 4.57 12.12 19.79
CA GLU A 29 3.89 12.85 20.86
C GLU A 29 4.61 14.14 21.32
N HIS A 30 5.88 14.34 20.91
CA HIS A 30 6.69 15.51 21.25
C HIS A 30 6.61 16.59 20.18
N ALA A 31 5.96 16.32 19.05
CA ALA A 31 5.76 17.30 17.99
C ALA A 31 5.11 18.58 18.56
N PRO A 32 5.72 19.76 18.35
CA PRO A 32 5.26 21.01 18.95
C PRO A 32 3.89 21.47 18.42
N VAL A 33 3.52 20.95 17.25
CA VAL A 33 2.31 21.24 16.51
C VAL A 33 1.75 19.92 16.00
N TRP A 34 0.47 19.68 16.30
CA TRP A 34 -0.29 18.47 15.92
C TRP A 34 0.42 17.14 16.26
N PRO A 35 0.72 16.85 17.53
CA PRO A 35 1.22 15.53 17.93
C PRO A 35 0.21 14.44 17.61
N ASP A 36 0.69 13.21 17.36
CA ASP A 36 -0.14 12.04 17.05
C ASP A 36 -1.03 12.20 15.80
N THR A 37 -0.52 12.93 14.80
CA THR A 37 -1.20 13.10 13.51
C THR A 37 -0.32 12.67 12.34
N TRP A 38 -0.96 12.39 11.22
CA TRP A 38 -0.30 12.01 9.97
C TRP A 38 -0.14 13.21 9.04
N CYS A 39 0.98 13.28 8.35
CA CYS A 39 1.25 14.30 7.33
C CYS A 39 2.11 13.77 6.18
N PHE A 40 2.17 14.50 5.07
CA PHE A 40 3.25 14.31 4.10
C PHE A 40 4.58 14.81 4.68
N PRO A 41 5.72 14.15 4.38
CA PRO A 41 7.06 14.62 4.77
C PRO A 41 7.31 16.05 4.31
N GLY A 42 7.92 16.86 5.17
CA GLY A 42 8.15 18.26 4.87
C GLY A 42 8.15 19.20 6.07
N GLY A 43 8.62 20.42 5.82
CA GLY A 43 8.82 21.42 6.86
C GLY A 43 8.85 22.85 6.31
N GLY A 44 9.55 23.72 7.03
CA GLY A 44 9.62 25.15 6.71
C GLY A 44 10.67 25.44 5.65
N ILE A 45 10.41 26.40 4.75
CA ILE A 45 11.44 26.86 3.81
C ILE A 45 12.49 27.68 4.56
N GLU A 46 13.78 27.34 4.41
CA GLU A 46 14.86 28.11 5.02
C GLU A 46 15.22 29.38 4.23
N ALA A 47 15.93 30.31 4.90
CA ALA A 47 16.32 31.57 4.29
C ALA A 47 17.27 31.38 3.10
N GLY A 48 16.79 31.74 1.91
CA GLY A 48 17.56 31.64 0.66
C GLY A 48 17.29 30.37 -0.14
N GLU A 49 16.45 29.44 0.36
CA GLU A 49 16.00 28.27 -0.39
C GLU A 49 14.81 28.60 -1.29
N THR A 50 14.73 27.90 -2.44
CA THR A 50 13.48 27.77 -3.20
C THR A 50 12.58 26.71 -2.55
N ALA A 51 11.28 26.74 -2.80
CA ALA A 51 10.35 25.71 -2.30
C ALA A 51 10.78 24.30 -2.69
N ARG A 52 11.23 24.10 -3.93
CA ARG A 52 11.76 22.81 -4.39
C ARG A 52 13.01 22.38 -3.62
N GLN A 53 13.94 23.29 -3.34
CA GLN A 53 15.13 22.97 -2.54
C GLN A 53 14.76 22.58 -1.12
N GLY A 54 13.84 23.32 -0.49
CA GLY A 54 13.31 22.96 0.82
C GLY A 54 12.68 21.58 0.81
N ALA A 55 11.81 21.28 -0.16
CA ALA A 55 11.11 20.00 -0.22
C ALA A 55 12.09 18.80 -0.38
N LEU A 56 13.14 18.97 -1.20
CA LEU A 56 14.19 17.97 -1.36
C LEU A 56 15.07 17.81 -0.11
N ARG A 57 15.38 18.92 0.58
CA ARG A 57 16.12 18.89 1.84
C ARG A 57 15.33 18.16 2.92
N GLU A 58 14.07 18.54 3.13
CA GLU A 58 13.22 17.93 4.16
C GLU A 58 13.04 16.42 3.91
N LEU A 59 12.78 16.01 2.66
CA LEU A 59 12.70 14.58 2.34
C LEU A 59 14.01 13.86 2.72
N ALA A 60 15.17 14.41 2.33
CA ALA A 60 16.45 13.80 2.62
C ALA A 60 16.78 13.76 4.12
N GLU A 61 16.43 14.80 4.87
CA GLU A 61 16.66 14.89 6.32
C GLU A 61 15.74 13.95 7.11
N GLU A 62 14.46 13.86 6.76
CA GLU A 62 13.47 13.06 7.48
C GLU A 62 13.54 11.56 7.14
N THR A 63 13.93 11.22 5.90
CA THR A 63 13.80 9.85 5.35
C THR A 63 15.09 9.22 4.84
N GLY A 64 16.16 10.01 4.69
CA GLY A 64 17.39 9.60 4.02
C GLY A 64 17.29 9.46 2.49
N ILE A 65 16.10 9.68 1.91
CA ILE A 65 15.85 9.51 0.47
C ILE A 65 16.23 10.78 -0.29
N VAL A 66 16.99 10.61 -1.37
CA VAL A 66 17.34 11.68 -2.30
C VAL A 66 16.71 11.38 -3.66
N VAL A 67 15.88 12.31 -4.14
CA VAL A 67 15.31 12.29 -5.49
C VAL A 67 15.76 13.53 -6.26
N GLU A 68 15.82 13.42 -7.59
CA GLU A 68 16.19 14.56 -8.44
C GLU A 68 14.98 15.15 -9.15
N ASP A 69 14.12 14.30 -9.72
CA ASP A 69 12.95 14.72 -10.49
C ASP A 69 11.68 14.68 -9.63
N VAL A 70 11.04 15.84 -9.50
CA VAL A 70 9.81 16.03 -8.73
C VAL A 70 8.85 16.90 -9.54
N ASP A 71 7.56 16.59 -9.47
CA ASP A 71 6.50 17.39 -10.03
C ASP A 71 5.97 18.38 -8.99
N ASP A 72 5.69 19.60 -9.45
CA ASP A 72 5.11 20.68 -8.66
C ASP A 72 3.58 20.65 -8.81
N LEU A 73 2.88 20.33 -7.72
CA LEU A 73 1.40 20.31 -7.68
C LEU A 73 0.81 21.68 -7.29
N GLY A 74 1.67 22.68 -7.05
CA GLY A 74 1.29 24.06 -6.82
C GLY A 74 1.32 24.49 -5.35
N GLU A 75 0.93 25.75 -5.15
CA GLU A 75 0.84 26.37 -3.83
C GLU A 75 -0.61 26.45 -3.33
N HIS A 76 -0.78 26.17 -2.04
CA HIS A 76 -2.06 26.18 -1.35
C HIS A 76 -2.00 27.14 -0.15
N GLU A 77 -3.05 27.91 0.08
CA GLU A 77 -3.19 28.71 1.30
C GLU A 77 -3.88 27.89 2.37
N VAL A 78 -3.20 27.68 3.50
CA VAL A 78 -3.70 26.87 4.62
C VAL A 78 -4.03 27.80 5.78
N GLU A 79 -5.28 27.73 6.25
CA GLU A 79 -5.70 28.38 7.50
C GLU A 79 -5.80 27.33 8.59
N SER A 80 -4.98 27.45 9.62
CA SER A 80 -5.04 26.58 10.80
C SER A 80 -5.23 27.40 12.08
N PRO A 81 -5.61 26.75 13.21
CA PRO A 81 -5.55 27.36 14.54
C PRO A 81 -4.23 28.04 14.91
N HIS A 82 -3.13 27.76 14.20
CA HIS A 82 -1.80 28.32 14.45
C HIS A 82 -1.40 29.44 13.50
N GLY A 83 -2.29 29.81 12.57
CA GLY A 83 -2.10 30.91 11.64
C GLY A 83 -2.32 30.50 10.19
N ARG A 84 -2.11 31.47 9.31
CA ARG A 84 -2.18 31.28 7.85
C ARG A 84 -0.79 31.14 7.28
N PHE A 85 -0.60 30.15 6.42
CA PHE A 85 0.66 29.89 5.76
C PHE A 85 0.45 29.44 4.32
N ARG A 86 1.49 29.54 3.50
CA ARG A 86 1.51 28.94 2.15
C ARG A 86 2.14 27.56 2.24
N TYR A 87 1.55 26.58 1.57
CA TYR A 87 2.03 25.21 1.52
C TYR A 87 2.30 24.84 0.06
N HIS A 88 3.55 24.54 -0.27
CA HIS A 88 3.95 24.12 -1.61
C HIS A 88 4.04 22.59 -1.66
N VAL A 89 3.40 21.98 -2.65
CA VAL A 89 3.23 20.52 -2.71
C VAL A 89 4.04 19.96 -3.87
N PHE A 90 4.98 19.07 -3.55
CA PHE A 90 5.74 18.31 -4.54
C PHE A 90 5.45 16.81 -4.41
N VAL A 91 5.59 16.10 -5.53
CA VAL A 91 5.41 14.65 -5.60
C VAL A 91 6.41 14.03 -6.55
N ALA A 92 6.79 12.78 -6.33
CA ALA A 92 7.59 12.02 -7.28
C ALA A 92 7.23 10.52 -7.26
N PRO A 93 7.39 9.80 -8.39
CA PRO A 93 7.29 8.36 -8.40
C PRO A 93 8.56 7.76 -7.80
N THR A 94 8.46 6.55 -7.24
CA THR A 94 9.62 5.85 -6.71
C THR A 94 9.50 4.34 -6.89
N GLU A 95 10.64 3.66 -7.01
CA GLU A 95 10.73 2.20 -6.90
C GLU A 95 11.16 1.78 -5.48
N LEU A 96 11.23 2.73 -4.54
CA LEU A 96 11.48 2.48 -3.12
C LEU A 96 10.22 1.98 -2.42
N GLY A 97 10.40 1.37 -1.25
CA GLY A 97 9.34 0.88 -0.37
C GLY A 97 9.71 1.12 1.09
N ASP A 98 8.92 0.59 2.01
CA ASP A 98 9.05 0.87 3.45
C ASP A 98 10.45 0.53 4.00
N ASP A 99 11.08 -0.53 3.48
CA ASP A 99 12.39 -1.00 3.93
C ASP A 99 13.55 -0.07 3.50
N ASP A 100 13.30 0.91 2.62
CA ASP A 100 14.29 1.89 2.15
C ASP A 100 14.24 3.22 2.92
N VAL A 101 13.24 3.41 3.79
CA VAL A 101 13.03 4.65 4.53
C VAL A 101 13.85 4.63 5.83
N ASP A 102 14.76 5.58 5.97
CA ASP A 102 15.47 5.82 7.24
C ASP A 102 14.74 6.91 8.02
N CYS A 103 13.82 6.50 8.90
CA CYS A 103 12.99 7.42 9.69
C CYS A 103 13.83 8.17 10.73
N GLN A 104 14.16 9.43 10.43
CA GLN A 104 14.96 10.31 11.31
C GLN A 104 14.11 11.22 12.20
N GLU A 105 12.82 11.39 11.89
CA GLU A 105 11.87 12.21 12.67
C GLU A 105 10.48 11.57 12.77
N GLY A 106 9.82 11.74 13.92
CA GLY A 106 8.48 11.24 14.17
C GLY A 106 8.48 9.79 14.65
N ARG A 107 7.28 9.19 14.70
CA ARG A 107 7.09 7.81 15.14
C ARG A 107 7.44 6.80 14.05
N GLN A 108 7.04 7.12 12.82
CA GLN A 108 7.32 6.34 11.63
C GLN A 108 7.12 7.18 10.37
N ILE A 109 7.81 6.80 9.29
CA ILE A 109 7.57 7.27 7.94
C ILE A 109 7.44 6.03 7.05
N VAL A 110 6.27 5.86 6.44
CA VAL A 110 5.90 4.64 5.71
C VAL A 110 5.01 4.99 4.52
N PHE A 111 4.94 4.08 3.56
CA PHE A 111 3.98 4.15 2.46
C PHE A 111 2.60 3.72 2.97
N VAL A 112 1.61 4.59 2.77
CA VAL A 112 0.24 4.41 3.25
C VAL A 112 -0.70 4.25 2.07
N ASP A 113 -1.57 3.24 2.15
CA ASP A 113 -2.65 3.04 1.19
C ASP A 113 -3.57 4.28 1.15
N PRO A 114 -3.69 4.99 0.01
CA PRO A 114 -4.54 6.16 -0.11
C PRO A 114 -6.00 5.88 0.24
N ALA A 115 -6.50 4.66 0.10
CA ALA A 115 -7.86 4.30 0.50
C ALA A 115 -8.08 4.39 2.03
N THR A 116 -7.01 4.28 2.83
CA THR A 116 -7.08 4.27 4.29
C THR A 116 -6.84 5.63 4.94
N VAL A 117 -6.24 6.58 4.22
CA VAL A 117 -5.86 7.92 4.72
C VAL A 117 -7.06 8.66 5.34
N GLY A 118 -8.27 8.48 4.80
CA GLY A 118 -9.48 9.12 5.34
C GLY A 118 -9.87 8.67 6.75
N GLY A 119 -9.33 7.54 7.23
CA GLY A 119 -9.49 7.06 8.61
C GLY A 119 -8.40 7.52 9.57
N LEU A 120 -7.34 8.17 9.07
CA LEU A 120 -6.22 8.67 9.87
C LEU A 120 -6.51 10.10 10.36
N ALA A 121 -5.96 10.44 11.53
CA ALA A 121 -5.95 11.83 12.00
C ALA A 121 -4.88 12.60 11.21
N ILE A 122 -5.25 13.20 10.08
CA ILE A 122 -4.33 13.96 9.22
C ILE A 122 -4.35 15.46 9.52
N VAL A 123 -3.23 16.14 9.28
CA VAL A 123 -3.15 17.61 9.36
C VAL A 123 -3.84 18.29 8.18
N ASP A 124 -4.35 19.52 8.38
CA ASP A 124 -5.09 20.28 7.36
C ASP A 124 -4.32 20.47 6.05
N SER A 125 -3.00 20.69 6.12
CA SER A 125 -2.15 20.87 4.94
C SER A 125 -2.08 19.61 4.08
N THR A 126 -2.05 18.43 4.71
CA THR A 126 -2.08 17.13 4.02
C THR A 126 -3.45 16.87 3.41
N ALA A 127 -4.53 17.18 4.14
CA ALA A 127 -5.89 17.05 3.62
C ALA A 127 -6.12 17.88 2.35
N ILE A 128 -5.57 19.10 2.29
CA ILE A 128 -5.67 19.98 1.10
C ILE A 128 -4.90 19.43 -0.11
N ALA A 129 -3.76 18.77 0.13
CA ALA A 129 -2.91 18.22 -0.93
C ALA A 129 -3.38 16.85 -1.44
N LEU A 130 -4.16 16.12 -0.64
CA LEU A 130 -4.46 14.70 -0.88
C LEU A 130 -5.11 14.42 -2.24
N ASP A 131 -6.09 15.23 -2.65
CA ASP A 131 -6.76 15.04 -3.94
C ASP A 131 -5.85 15.32 -5.14
N ALA A 132 -4.94 16.30 -5.00
CA ALA A 132 -3.95 16.59 -6.04
C ALA A 132 -2.95 15.44 -6.19
N VAL A 133 -2.46 14.87 -5.08
CA VAL A 133 -1.57 13.71 -5.09
C VAL A 133 -2.28 12.48 -5.67
N ARG A 134 -3.55 12.23 -5.29
CA ARG A 134 -4.37 11.15 -5.89
C ARG A 134 -4.53 11.32 -7.39
N ALA A 135 -4.87 12.52 -7.85
CA ALA A 135 -5.05 12.80 -9.27
C ALA A 135 -3.74 12.61 -10.05
N TRP A 136 -2.62 13.06 -9.49
CA TRP A 136 -1.30 12.86 -10.08
C TRP A 136 -0.94 11.36 -10.16
N ALA A 137 -1.18 10.60 -9.09
CA ALA A 137 -0.81 9.19 -9.01
C ALA A 137 -1.48 8.30 -10.08
N VAL A 138 -2.66 8.68 -10.59
CA VAL A 138 -3.39 7.92 -11.62
C VAL A 138 -2.51 7.65 -12.85
N ASP A 139 -1.75 8.64 -13.31
CA ASP A 139 -0.96 8.55 -14.55
C ASP A 139 0.54 8.36 -14.30
N HIS A 140 0.99 8.49 -13.05
CA HIS A 140 2.42 8.51 -12.71
C HIS A 140 2.86 7.41 -11.75
N THR A 141 1.95 6.55 -11.26
CA THR A 141 2.32 5.38 -10.45
C THR A 141 3.27 4.48 -11.25
N PRO A 142 4.48 4.18 -10.73
CA PRO A 142 5.42 3.35 -11.44
C PRO A 142 4.90 1.92 -11.55
N ALA A 143 4.93 1.35 -12.75
CA ALA A 143 4.61 -0.06 -12.92
C ALA A 143 5.83 -0.92 -12.52
N PRO A 144 5.62 -2.15 -11.99
CA PRO A 144 6.70 -3.13 -11.89
C PRO A 144 7.47 -3.26 -13.22
N PRO A 145 8.77 -3.57 -13.20
CA PRO A 145 9.60 -3.59 -14.40
C PRO A 145 9.16 -4.67 -15.42
N PRO A 146 9.62 -4.61 -16.69
CA PRO A 146 9.24 -5.59 -17.71
C PRO A 146 9.62 -7.03 -17.39
N ASP A 147 10.70 -7.23 -16.64
CA ASP A 147 11.21 -8.53 -16.18
C ASP A 147 10.69 -8.94 -14.78
N ALA A 148 9.76 -8.17 -14.23
CA ALA A 148 9.05 -8.51 -13.01
C ALA A 148 8.43 -9.91 -13.09
N ARG A 149 8.53 -10.67 -12.00
CA ARG A 149 7.91 -11.99 -11.91
C ARG A 149 6.40 -11.84 -11.85
N GLY A 150 5.70 -12.85 -12.37
CA GLY A 150 4.26 -12.94 -12.29
C GLY A 150 3.81 -13.99 -11.29
N PHE A 151 2.79 -13.66 -10.52
CA PHE A 151 2.12 -14.53 -9.56
C PHE A 151 0.63 -14.49 -9.80
N ALA A 152 -0.07 -15.58 -9.52
CA ALA A 152 -1.52 -15.57 -9.57
C ALA A 152 -2.12 -16.35 -8.40
N GLY A 153 -3.25 -15.88 -7.90
CA GLY A 153 -3.92 -16.49 -6.76
C GLY A 153 -5.43 -16.26 -6.76
N VAL A 154 -6.12 -17.05 -5.96
CA VAL A 154 -7.58 -17.00 -5.79
C VAL A 154 -7.93 -16.80 -4.33
N VAL A 155 -8.78 -15.82 -4.03
CA VAL A 155 -9.43 -15.66 -2.72
C VAL A 155 -10.87 -16.16 -2.80
N LEU A 156 -11.18 -17.29 -2.16
CA LEU A 156 -12.55 -17.81 -2.12
C LEU A 156 -13.35 -17.14 -1.01
N VAL A 157 -14.64 -16.90 -1.24
CA VAL A 157 -15.58 -16.38 -0.24
C VAL A 157 -16.62 -17.46 0.05
N ASP A 158 -16.72 -17.92 1.29
CA ASP A 158 -17.74 -18.90 1.68
C ASP A 158 -19.11 -18.28 1.96
N ARG A 159 -20.10 -19.12 2.28
CA ARG A 159 -21.47 -18.70 2.64
C ARG A 159 -21.59 -17.80 3.87
N ARG A 160 -20.56 -17.71 4.70
CA ARG A 160 -20.51 -16.82 5.86
C ARG A 160 -19.89 -15.46 5.52
N GLY A 161 -19.37 -15.31 4.29
CA GLY A 161 -18.53 -14.19 3.90
C GLY A 161 -17.08 -14.33 4.36
N TRP A 162 -16.66 -15.51 4.84
CA TRP A 162 -15.28 -15.73 5.26
C TRP A 162 -14.40 -15.97 4.04
N ILE A 163 -13.15 -15.53 4.11
CA ILE A 163 -12.21 -15.58 2.99
C ILE A 163 -11.18 -16.69 3.18
N LEU A 164 -10.90 -17.47 2.13
CA LEU A 164 -9.87 -18.51 2.19
C LEU A 164 -8.48 -17.88 2.21
N LEU A 165 -7.71 -18.17 3.26
CA LEU A 165 -6.31 -17.76 3.39
C LEU A 165 -5.44 -18.96 3.79
N GLN A 166 -4.19 -18.92 3.35
CA GLN A 166 -3.15 -19.87 3.71
C GLN A 166 -2.25 -19.29 4.80
N GLU A 167 -2.02 -20.05 5.88
CA GLU A 167 -0.90 -19.81 6.80
C GLU A 167 0.33 -20.58 6.29
N ARG A 168 1.36 -19.84 5.88
CA ARG A 168 2.62 -20.43 5.43
C ARG A 168 3.33 -21.17 6.57
N ASP A 169 4.07 -22.22 6.23
CA ASP A 169 4.91 -22.91 7.22
C ASP A 169 6.17 -22.10 7.57
N SER A 170 7.05 -22.65 8.42
CA SER A 170 8.27 -21.97 8.84
C SER A 170 9.44 -22.16 7.87
N ASN A 171 9.25 -22.89 6.76
CA ASN A 171 10.27 -23.20 5.78
C ASN A 171 10.14 -22.50 4.40
N PRO A 172 9.21 -21.56 4.13
CA PRO A 172 9.20 -20.88 2.84
C PRO A 172 10.39 -19.92 2.74
N ARG A 173 10.83 -19.66 1.51
CA ARG A 173 11.90 -18.67 1.24
C ARG A 173 11.48 -17.23 1.54
N ILE A 174 10.18 -16.94 1.59
CA ILE A 174 9.60 -15.59 1.70
C ILE A 174 8.47 -15.61 2.73
N ASP A 175 8.48 -14.66 3.66
CA ASP A 175 7.44 -14.44 4.68
C ASP A 175 7.00 -15.71 5.44
N PRO A 176 7.91 -16.38 6.17
CA PRO A 176 7.55 -17.50 7.04
C PRO A 176 6.63 -17.04 8.17
N ASP A 177 5.71 -17.91 8.57
CA ASP A 177 4.72 -17.66 9.63
C ASP A 177 3.79 -16.47 9.33
N CYS A 178 3.50 -16.25 8.05
CA CYS A 178 2.56 -15.22 7.58
C CYS A 178 1.35 -15.84 6.88
N TRP A 179 0.25 -15.08 6.89
CA TRP A 179 -0.97 -15.39 6.18
C TRP A 179 -0.98 -14.76 4.78
N GLY A 180 -1.43 -15.49 3.78
CA GLY A 180 -1.47 -15.04 2.40
C GLY A 180 -2.60 -15.66 1.61
N LEU A 181 -2.69 -15.26 0.35
CA LEU A 181 -3.55 -15.89 -0.63
C LEU A 181 -2.99 -17.26 -0.99
N SER A 182 -3.88 -18.20 -1.33
CA SER A 182 -3.48 -19.37 -2.10
C SER A 182 -3.12 -18.95 -3.52
N GLY A 183 -1.94 -19.34 -3.99
CA GLY A 183 -1.39 -18.85 -5.23
C GLY A 183 0.13 -18.89 -5.30
N GLY A 184 0.64 -18.95 -6.52
CA GLY A 184 2.05 -19.20 -6.80
C GLY A 184 2.55 -18.47 -8.03
N HIS A 185 3.72 -18.89 -8.50
CA HIS A 185 4.38 -18.27 -9.65
C HIS A 185 3.68 -18.69 -10.95
N LEU A 186 3.60 -17.76 -11.89
CA LEU A 186 3.21 -18.09 -13.26
C LEU A 186 4.35 -18.79 -14.00
N GLU A 187 4.00 -19.86 -14.72
CA GLU A 187 4.92 -20.52 -15.63
C GLU A 187 5.16 -19.68 -16.91
N PRO A 188 6.28 -19.85 -17.62
CA PRO A 188 6.54 -19.10 -18.86
C PRO A 188 5.46 -19.30 -19.92
N GLY A 189 4.72 -18.22 -20.22
CA GLY A 189 3.64 -18.22 -21.21
C GLY A 189 2.28 -18.71 -20.67
N GLU A 190 2.17 -18.97 -19.37
CA GLU A 190 0.91 -19.30 -18.71
C GLU A 190 0.01 -18.06 -18.61
N GLU A 191 -1.27 -18.21 -18.93
CA GLU A 191 -2.25 -17.15 -18.74
C GLU A 191 -2.59 -16.99 -17.25
N PRO A 192 -2.71 -15.76 -16.70
CA PRO A 192 -2.81 -15.57 -15.26
C PRO A 192 -3.98 -16.30 -14.57
N LEU A 193 -5.16 -16.36 -15.21
CA LEU A 193 -6.30 -17.11 -14.68
C LEU A 193 -6.04 -18.62 -14.66
N GLU A 194 -5.35 -19.13 -15.68
CA GLU A 194 -5.02 -20.56 -15.78
C GLU A 194 -4.04 -20.95 -14.66
N GLY A 195 -3.02 -20.11 -14.42
CA GLY A 195 -2.11 -20.26 -13.29
C GLY A 195 -2.81 -20.15 -11.93
N ALA A 196 -3.70 -19.19 -11.74
CA ALA A 196 -4.46 -19.05 -10.50
C ALA A 196 -5.29 -20.32 -10.17
N LEU A 197 -5.95 -20.89 -11.19
CA LEU A 197 -6.75 -22.11 -11.05
C LEU A 197 -5.88 -23.35 -10.82
N ARG A 198 -4.72 -23.44 -11.48
CA ARG A 198 -3.74 -24.50 -11.25
C ARG A 198 -3.23 -24.48 -9.81
N GLU A 199 -2.76 -23.33 -9.35
CA GLU A 199 -2.24 -23.16 -7.98
C GLU A 199 -3.34 -23.45 -6.93
N LEU A 200 -4.57 -22.98 -7.14
CA LEU A 200 -5.70 -23.32 -6.27
C LEU A 200 -5.91 -24.85 -6.20
N GLU A 201 -5.93 -25.53 -7.34
CA GLU A 201 -6.08 -27.00 -7.37
C GLU A 201 -4.92 -27.72 -6.69
N GLU A 202 -3.69 -27.28 -6.93
CA GLU A 202 -2.47 -27.87 -6.39
C GLU A 202 -2.39 -27.72 -4.87
N GLU A 203 -2.69 -26.54 -4.33
CA GLU A 203 -2.56 -26.24 -2.90
C GLU A 203 -3.76 -26.72 -2.05
N THR A 204 -4.97 -26.71 -2.63
CA THR A 204 -6.22 -26.89 -1.87
C THR A 204 -7.06 -28.09 -2.32
N GLY A 205 -6.78 -28.63 -3.51
CA GLY A 205 -7.62 -29.64 -4.17
C GLY A 205 -8.93 -29.12 -4.77
N VAL A 206 -9.25 -27.84 -4.58
CA VAL A 206 -10.46 -27.20 -5.12
C VAL A 206 -10.32 -26.96 -6.61
N ARG A 207 -11.37 -27.28 -7.37
CA ARG A 207 -11.47 -26.98 -8.80
C ARG A 207 -12.66 -26.07 -9.04
N LEU A 208 -12.44 -25.00 -9.80
CA LEU A 208 -13.48 -24.07 -10.22
C LEU A 208 -13.62 -24.07 -11.73
N ASP A 209 -14.80 -23.73 -12.22
CA ASP A 209 -14.98 -23.35 -13.62
C ASP A 209 -14.51 -21.90 -13.79
N ALA A 210 -13.73 -21.63 -14.84
CA ALA A 210 -13.26 -20.28 -15.16
C ALA A 210 -14.42 -19.28 -15.35
N ALA A 211 -15.61 -19.76 -15.74
CA ALA A 211 -16.80 -18.93 -15.88
C ALA A 211 -17.37 -18.39 -14.55
N ASP A 212 -17.04 -19.03 -13.42
CA ASP A 212 -17.51 -18.66 -12.08
C ASP A 212 -16.48 -17.80 -11.31
N VAL A 213 -15.36 -17.47 -11.96
CA VAL A 213 -14.26 -16.71 -11.36
C VAL A 213 -14.27 -15.27 -11.83
N HIS A 214 -14.09 -14.35 -10.90
CA HIS A 214 -14.07 -12.91 -11.14
C HIS A 214 -12.67 -12.33 -10.88
N GLU A 215 -12.20 -11.47 -11.77
CA GLU A 215 -10.96 -10.73 -11.57
C GLU A 215 -11.16 -9.67 -10.46
N VAL A 216 -10.27 -9.69 -9.47
CA VAL A 216 -10.16 -8.64 -8.45
C VAL A 216 -9.24 -7.53 -8.97
N GLY A 217 -8.13 -7.90 -9.58
CA GLY A 217 -7.20 -6.97 -10.23
C GLY A 217 -5.76 -7.46 -10.23
N VAL A 218 -4.85 -6.56 -10.59
CA VAL A 218 -3.40 -6.79 -10.61
C VAL A 218 -2.74 -5.85 -9.61
N PHE A 219 -1.92 -6.42 -8.72
CA PHE A 219 -1.29 -5.70 -7.63
C PHE A 219 0.22 -5.76 -7.76
N ALA A 220 0.90 -4.65 -7.51
CA ALA A 220 2.35 -4.64 -7.33
C ALA A 220 2.67 -5.20 -5.94
N THR A 221 3.68 -6.06 -5.85
CA THR A 221 4.16 -6.62 -4.59
C THR A 221 5.66 -6.38 -4.45
N ASP A 222 6.08 -5.90 -3.29
CA ASP A 222 7.50 -5.68 -3.01
C ASP A 222 8.17 -7.00 -2.64
N HIS A 223 8.82 -7.61 -3.62
CA HIS A 223 9.69 -8.76 -3.38
C HIS A 223 11.17 -8.41 -3.54
N ARG A 224 11.56 -7.13 -3.47
CA ARG A 224 12.95 -6.72 -3.74
C ARG A 224 13.94 -7.38 -2.79
N ALA A 225 13.58 -7.55 -1.53
CA ALA A 225 14.41 -8.26 -0.55
C ALA A 225 14.67 -9.74 -0.91
N SER A 226 13.73 -10.39 -1.60
CA SER A 226 13.80 -11.83 -1.92
C SER A 226 14.28 -12.11 -3.35
N TYR A 227 13.91 -11.22 -4.27
CA TYR A 227 13.92 -11.44 -5.71
C TYR A 227 14.56 -10.28 -6.48
N GLY A 228 14.84 -9.17 -5.83
CA GLY A 228 15.44 -7.98 -6.41
C GLY A 228 14.48 -7.12 -7.23
N THR A 229 13.19 -7.46 -7.27
CA THR A 229 12.20 -6.81 -8.15
C THR A 229 10.90 -6.50 -7.41
N TRP A 230 10.22 -5.44 -7.85
CA TRP A 230 8.78 -5.36 -7.70
C TRP A 230 8.14 -6.37 -8.65
N ASP A 231 7.17 -7.13 -8.16
CA ASP A 231 6.51 -8.19 -8.92
C ASP A 231 5.01 -7.91 -9.09
N ARG A 232 4.35 -8.67 -9.97
CA ARG A 232 2.92 -8.54 -10.26
C ARG A 232 2.16 -9.74 -9.71
N MET A 233 1.07 -9.50 -9.00
CA MET A 233 0.13 -10.52 -8.55
C MET A 233 -1.24 -10.29 -9.15
N TRP A 234 -1.70 -11.24 -9.97
CA TRP A 234 -3.07 -11.31 -10.47
C TRP A 234 -3.94 -12.02 -9.44
N VAL A 235 -5.05 -11.40 -9.09
CA VAL A 235 -5.91 -11.88 -8.02
C VAL A 235 -7.31 -12.09 -8.56
N TYR A 236 -7.84 -13.26 -8.27
CA TYR A 236 -9.18 -13.66 -8.65
C TYR A 236 -9.99 -14.07 -7.42
N THR A 237 -11.31 -14.14 -7.58
CA THR A 237 -12.21 -14.55 -6.50
C THR A 237 -13.39 -15.34 -7.03
N ALA A 238 -13.98 -16.16 -6.16
CA ALA A 238 -15.24 -16.85 -6.40
C ALA A 238 -16.00 -17.07 -5.09
N ALA A 239 -17.32 -16.99 -5.15
CA ALA A 239 -18.19 -17.39 -4.04
C ALA A 239 -18.41 -18.91 -4.08
N VAL A 240 -18.27 -19.59 -2.94
CA VAL A 240 -18.30 -21.05 -2.87
C VAL A 240 -19.18 -21.57 -1.73
N ASP A 241 -19.71 -22.78 -1.91
CA ASP A 241 -20.33 -23.57 -0.84
C ASP A 241 -19.35 -24.63 -0.34
N LEU A 242 -18.24 -24.15 0.24
CA LEU A 242 -17.19 -24.97 0.83
C LEU A 242 -16.97 -24.54 2.28
N ALA A 243 -16.47 -25.44 3.10
CA ALA A 243 -15.96 -25.17 4.44
C ALA A 243 -14.53 -25.70 4.59
N ASP A 244 -13.88 -25.42 5.72
CA ASP A 244 -12.50 -25.87 5.97
C ASP A 244 -12.31 -27.39 5.79
N ALA A 245 -13.36 -28.18 6.05
CA ALA A 245 -13.34 -29.63 5.90
C ALA A 245 -13.26 -30.11 4.43
N ASP A 246 -13.57 -29.23 3.48
CA ASP A 246 -13.51 -29.49 2.03
C ASP A 246 -12.16 -29.08 1.44
N ILE A 247 -11.29 -28.43 2.22
CA ILE A 247 -9.98 -27.96 1.80
C ILE A 247 -8.92 -29.01 2.12
N ASP A 248 -8.29 -29.54 1.07
CA ASP A 248 -7.14 -30.44 1.17
C ASP A 248 -5.86 -29.61 1.21
N CYS A 249 -5.44 -29.20 2.40
CA CYS A 249 -4.23 -28.40 2.60
C CYS A 249 -2.97 -29.18 2.22
N ARG A 250 -2.40 -28.88 1.05
CA ARG A 250 -1.21 -29.55 0.50
C ARG A 250 0.08 -28.75 0.64
N GLU A 251 -0.03 -27.46 0.96
CA GLU A 251 1.09 -26.56 1.22
C GLU A 251 0.81 -25.64 2.41
N GLY A 252 1.86 -25.28 3.16
CA GLY A 252 1.75 -24.47 4.36
C GLY A 252 1.30 -25.27 5.58
N ARG A 253 0.92 -24.56 6.65
CA ARG A 253 0.42 -25.16 7.89
C ARG A 253 -1.06 -25.48 7.83
N GLN A 254 -1.82 -24.56 7.26
CA GLN A 254 -3.26 -24.66 7.10
C GLN A 254 -3.73 -23.71 6.01
N ILE A 255 -4.81 -24.10 5.35
CA ILE A 255 -5.57 -23.26 4.42
C ILE A 255 -7.01 -23.33 4.88
N VAL A 256 -7.55 -22.21 5.36
CA VAL A 256 -8.85 -22.16 6.05
C VAL A 256 -9.60 -20.89 5.70
N PHE A 257 -10.91 -20.93 5.83
CA PHE A 257 -11.73 -19.73 5.75
C PHE A 257 -11.54 -18.91 7.03
N VAL A 258 -11.21 -17.65 6.86
CA VAL A 258 -10.91 -16.68 7.91
C VAL A 258 -12.01 -15.64 7.98
N ASP A 259 -12.48 -15.36 9.20
CA ASP A 259 -13.38 -14.25 9.47
C ASP A 259 -12.72 -12.91 9.09
N PRO A 260 -13.29 -12.13 8.16
CA PRO A 260 -12.79 -10.83 7.76
C PRO A 260 -12.53 -9.89 8.92
N ALA A 261 -13.30 -9.99 10.01
CA ALA A 261 -13.14 -9.16 11.20
C ALA A 261 -11.84 -9.46 11.97
N THR A 262 -11.23 -10.62 11.77
CA THR A 262 -10.00 -11.04 12.45
C THR A 262 -8.73 -10.80 11.62
N VAL A 263 -8.89 -10.54 10.31
CA VAL A 263 -7.77 -10.32 9.37
C VAL A 263 -6.83 -9.21 9.83
N GLY A 264 -7.34 -8.13 10.42
CA GLY A 264 -6.51 -7.03 10.93
C GLY A 264 -5.55 -7.41 12.07
N GLY A 265 -5.74 -8.57 12.70
CA GLY A 265 -4.83 -9.12 13.71
C GLY A 265 -3.85 -10.17 13.15
N LEU A 266 -3.96 -10.53 11.87
CA LEU A 266 -3.07 -11.49 11.23
C LEU A 266 -1.81 -10.80 10.71
N ARG A 267 -0.68 -11.50 10.83
CA ARG A 267 0.55 -11.10 10.14
C ARG A 267 0.44 -11.57 8.69
N LEU A 268 0.17 -10.64 7.78
CA LEU A 268 0.03 -10.95 6.35
C LEU A 268 1.41 -11.02 5.68
N THR A 269 1.47 -11.70 4.54
CA THR A 269 2.60 -11.60 3.59
C THR A 269 2.66 -10.19 2.99
N LYS A 270 3.82 -9.76 2.47
CA LYS A 270 3.97 -8.43 1.83
C LYS A 270 2.93 -8.18 0.73
N GLY A 271 2.60 -9.20 -0.07
CA GLY A 271 1.51 -9.11 -1.05
C GLY A 271 0.13 -9.06 -0.39
N GLY A 272 -0.09 -9.88 0.64
CA GLY A 272 -1.34 -9.91 1.39
C GLY A 272 -1.71 -8.59 2.08
N GLU A 273 -0.72 -7.84 2.58
CA GLU A 273 -0.90 -6.54 3.26
C GLU A 273 -1.61 -5.52 2.37
N GLY A 274 -1.34 -5.51 1.07
CA GLY A 274 -2.04 -4.65 0.12
C GLY A 274 -3.33 -5.27 -0.42
N ILE A 275 -3.29 -6.55 -0.76
CA ILE A 275 -4.37 -7.19 -1.52
C ILE A 275 -5.58 -7.49 -0.66
N VAL A 276 -5.40 -8.12 0.52
CA VAL A 276 -6.53 -8.62 1.31
C VAL A 276 -7.40 -7.47 1.83
N PRO A 277 -6.85 -6.38 2.41
CA PRO A 277 -7.65 -5.25 2.83
C PRO A 277 -8.34 -4.54 1.64
N ALA A 278 -7.68 -4.45 0.49
CA ALA A 278 -8.28 -3.86 -0.71
C ALA A 278 -9.47 -4.70 -1.21
N PHE A 279 -9.33 -6.03 -1.25
CA PHE A 279 -10.40 -6.94 -1.61
C PHE A 279 -11.60 -6.81 -0.66
N LEU A 280 -11.37 -6.84 0.66
CA LEU A 280 -12.44 -6.75 1.66
C LEU A 280 -13.22 -5.42 1.64
N ARG A 281 -12.63 -4.34 1.08
CA ARG A 281 -13.32 -3.05 0.88
C ARG A 281 -14.02 -2.92 -0.47
N SER A 282 -13.85 -3.90 -1.37
CA SER A 282 -14.37 -3.81 -2.73
C SER A 282 -15.88 -4.10 -2.82
N ASP A 283 -16.54 -3.49 -3.78
CA ASP A 283 -17.94 -3.81 -4.13
C ASP A 283 -18.08 -5.28 -4.57
N LEU A 284 -17.02 -5.86 -5.15
CA LEU A 284 -16.99 -7.25 -5.58
C LEU A 284 -17.15 -8.19 -4.39
N TYR A 285 -16.34 -8.00 -3.34
CA TYR A 285 -16.49 -8.75 -2.08
C TYR A 285 -17.86 -8.52 -1.45
N ALA A 286 -18.34 -7.26 -1.39
CA ALA A 286 -19.65 -6.94 -0.84
C ALA A 286 -20.82 -7.60 -1.60
N SER A 287 -20.64 -7.92 -2.89
CA SER A 287 -21.65 -8.63 -3.69
C SER A 287 -21.69 -10.14 -3.44
N MET A 288 -20.63 -10.71 -2.84
CA MET A 288 -20.46 -12.14 -2.56
C MET A 288 -20.77 -12.46 -1.10
N ALA A 289 -20.43 -11.55 -0.18
CA ALA A 289 -20.73 -11.68 1.23
C ALA A 289 -22.25 -11.53 1.48
N PRO A 290 -22.84 -12.32 2.39
CA PRO A 290 -24.28 -12.30 2.69
C PRO A 290 -24.77 -11.01 3.39
#